data_AF-A0A954QY50-F1
#
_entry.id   AF-A0A954QY50-F1
#
_cell.length_a   1.000
_cell.length_b   1.000
_cell.length_c   1.000
_cell.angle_alpha   90.00
_cell.angle_beta   90.00
_cell.angle_gamma   90.00
#
_symmetry.space_group_name_H-M   'P 1'
#
loop_
_entity.id
_entity.type
_entity.pdbx_description
1 polymer ?
#
loop_
_entity_poly.entity_id
_entity_poly.type
_entity_poly.pdbx_seq_one_letter_code
_entity_poly.pdbx_strand_id
1 'polypeptide(L)'
;MTTAVSLDRSLQHLIDLRLDSLERILMDSGVSRAERMEIVQAVEDQIFEMLEQQSGEATRESVLQLLRSLDPPEAYHNEDARFDLLERVPRRTRASVTAERSLSDGPRFSNMPPRAPGIAITSMILGIVSLPLMIIWPLGLPLSIAAFVCGIIALPMIARSQGRLCGSWMAIVGLVAFGLYFVGAVCLLYFAS
;
A
#
# COMPACT_ATOMS: atom_id res chain seq x y z
N MET A 1 18.87 18.88 2.29
CA MET A 1 20.23 18.87 1.73
C MET A 1 20.82 17.53 2.07
N THR A 2 20.70 16.55 1.17
CA THR A 2 21.33 15.23 1.31
C THR A 2 22.83 15.42 1.18
N THR A 3 23.58 15.16 2.25
CA THR A 3 25.03 15.11 2.19
C THR A 3 25.40 13.91 1.34
N ALA A 4 25.90 14.15 0.13
CA ALA A 4 26.34 13.08 -0.76
C ALA A 4 27.46 12.31 -0.06
N VAL A 5 27.14 11.12 0.46
CA VAL A 5 28.12 10.21 1.05
C VAL A 5 29.10 9.86 -0.06
N SER A 6 30.35 10.30 0.06
CA SER A 6 31.38 10.00 -0.93
C SER A 6 31.82 8.55 -0.76
N LEU A 7 31.18 7.63 -1.46
CA LEU A 7 31.65 6.25 -1.52
C LEU A 7 32.94 6.15 -2.32
N ASP A 8 33.86 5.31 -1.82
CA ASP A 8 35.02 4.89 -2.60
C ASP A 8 34.55 4.14 -3.87
N ARG A 9 35.24 4.35 -4.99
CA ARG A 9 34.86 3.76 -6.29
C ARG A 9 34.81 2.23 -6.24
N SER A 10 35.65 1.61 -5.41
CA SER A 10 35.66 0.16 -5.25
C SER A 10 34.38 -0.36 -4.58
N LEU A 11 33.80 0.41 -3.66
CA LEU A 11 32.56 0.06 -2.98
C LEU A 11 31.35 0.27 -3.88
N GLN A 12 31.35 1.36 -4.65
CA GLN A 12 30.31 1.61 -5.64
C GLN A 12 30.24 0.45 -6.65
N HIS A 13 31.40 -0.03 -7.13
CA HIS A 13 31.45 -1.17 -8.04
C HIS A 13 30.88 -2.47 -7.44
N LEU A 14 31.02 -2.71 -6.13
CA LEU A 14 30.42 -3.87 -5.46
C LEU A 14 28.90 -3.78 -5.37
N ILE A 15 28.37 -2.57 -5.15
CA ILE A 15 26.93 -2.31 -5.14
C ILE A 15 26.37 -2.52 -6.55
N ASP A 16 26.99 -1.92 -7.56
CA ASP A 16 26.60 -2.06 -8.97
C ASP A 16 26.55 -3.54 -9.39
N LEU A 17 27.60 -4.32 -9.07
CA LEU A 17 27.64 -5.76 -9.36
C LEU A 17 26.49 -6.54 -8.70
N ARG A 18 26.06 -6.13 -7.50
CA ARG A 18 24.94 -6.76 -6.81
C ARG A 18 23.60 -6.37 -7.43
N LEU A 19 23.41 -5.11 -7.80
CA LEU A 19 22.21 -4.62 -8.48
C LEU A 19 22.07 -5.26 -9.87
N ASP A 20 23.16 -5.42 -10.62
CA ASP A 20 23.18 -6.14 -11.90
C ASP A 20 22.73 -7.61 -11.74
N SER A 21 23.19 -8.28 -10.68
CA SER A 21 22.78 -9.65 -10.36
C SER A 21 21.29 -9.74 -10.05
N LEU A 22 20.77 -8.77 -9.28
CA LEU A 22 19.36 -8.66 -8.94
C LEU A 22 18.52 -8.38 -10.19
N GLU A 23 18.93 -7.45 -11.06
CA GLU A 23 18.24 -7.17 -12.32
C GLU A 23 18.17 -8.43 -13.21
N ARG A 24 19.26 -9.20 -13.29
CA ARG A 24 19.30 -10.45 -14.05
C ARG A 24 18.30 -11.48 -13.51
N ILE A 25 18.21 -11.65 -12.19
CA ILE A 25 17.27 -12.58 -11.56
C ILE A 25 15.82 -12.13 -11.77
N LEU A 26 15.55 -10.83 -11.68
CA LEU A 26 14.23 -10.25 -11.99
C LEU A 26 13.86 -10.38 -13.47
N MET A 27 14.84 -10.33 -14.37
CA MET A 27 14.63 -10.62 -15.79
C MET A 27 14.23 -12.08 -15.99
N ASP A 28 14.93 -13.01 -15.35
CA ASP A 28 14.68 -14.45 -15.47
C ASP A 28 13.33 -14.86 -14.84
N SER A 29 12.83 -14.13 -13.84
CA SER A 29 11.50 -14.35 -13.25
C SER A 29 10.34 -13.77 -14.06
N GLY A 30 10.62 -13.02 -15.14
CA GLY A 30 9.60 -12.46 -16.03
C GLY A 30 8.96 -11.16 -15.54
N VAL A 31 9.59 -10.46 -14.57
CA VAL A 31 9.14 -9.17 -14.07
C VAL A 31 9.20 -8.11 -15.18
N SER A 32 8.21 -7.23 -15.25
CA SER A 32 8.14 -6.20 -16.29
C SER A 32 9.29 -5.19 -16.16
N ARG A 33 9.76 -4.60 -17.28
CA ARG A 33 10.91 -3.65 -17.24
C ARG A 33 10.70 -2.49 -16.26
N ALA A 34 9.49 -1.93 -16.22
CA ALA A 34 9.17 -0.81 -15.33
C ALA A 34 9.29 -1.22 -13.86
N GLU A 35 8.70 -2.36 -13.51
CA GLU A 35 8.74 -2.91 -12.16
C GLU A 35 10.16 -3.33 -11.75
N ARG A 36 10.96 -3.88 -12.67
CA ARG A 36 12.38 -4.17 -12.40
C ARG A 36 13.15 -2.91 -12.03
N MET A 37 12.98 -1.83 -12.79
CA MET A 37 13.64 -0.55 -12.50
C MET A 37 13.20 0.02 -11.16
N GLU A 38 11.91 -0.08 -10.84
CA GLU A 38 11.37 0.37 -9.54
C GLU A 38 11.96 -0.43 -8.37
N ILE A 39 12.02 -1.76 -8.48
CA ILE A 39 12.61 -2.63 -7.44
C ILE A 39 14.11 -2.34 -7.28
N VAL A 40 14.87 -2.28 -8.37
CA VAL A 40 16.32 -2.01 -8.34
C VAL A 40 16.59 -0.66 -7.68
N GLN A 41 15.84 0.38 -8.07
CA GLN A 41 15.98 1.72 -7.50
C GLN A 41 15.63 1.74 -6.00
N ALA A 42 14.57 1.04 -5.58
CA ALA A 42 14.19 0.95 -4.17
C ALA A 42 15.27 0.26 -3.32
N VAL A 43 15.89 -0.81 -3.84
CA VAL A 43 16.99 -1.51 -3.17
C VAL A 43 18.24 -0.62 -3.10
N GLU A 44 18.56 0.10 -4.19
CA GLU A 44 19.65 1.07 -4.22
C GLU A 44 19.44 2.15 -3.14
N ASP A 45 18.27 2.78 -3.10
CA ASP A 45 17.91 3.80 -2.11
C ASP A 45 18.04 3.26 -0.68
N GLN A 46 17.59 2.02 -0.42
CA GLN A 46 17.72 1.37 0.88
C GLN A 46 19.18 1.12 1.27
N ILE A 47 20.04 0.72 0.33
CA ILE A 47 21.48 0.57 0.57
C ILE A 47 22.08 1.91 1.00
N PHE A 48 21.78 2.99 0.27
CA PHE A 48 22.28 4.32 0.60
C PHE A 48 21.75 4.84 1.93
N GLU A 49 20.47 4.61 2.24
CA GLU A 49 19.87 5.00 3.53
C GLU A 49 20.56 4.27 4.70
N MET A 50 20.77 2.97 4.58
CA MET A 50 21.44 2.18 5.64
C MET A 50 22.92 2.54 5.77
N LEU A 51 23.59 2.94 4.68
CA LEU A 51 24.94 3.48 4.73
C LEU A 51 24.99 4.87 5.38
N GLU A 52 24.00 5.73 5.13
CA GLU A 52 23.89 7.04 5.79
C GLU A 52 23.63 6.91 7.29
N GLN A 53 22.86 5.89 7.71
CA GLN A 53 22.61 5.59 9.12
C GLN A 53 23.86 5.07 9.85
N GLN A 54 24.79 4.42 9.15
CA GLN A 54 26.10 4.08 9.70
C GLN A 54 26.99 5.34 9.71
N SER A 55 27.00 6.05 10.84
CA SER A 55 27.63 7.37 11.04
C SER A 55 29.17 7.42 10.97
N GLY A 56 29.81 6.70 10.05
CA GLY A 56 31.26 6.63 9.87
C GLY A 56 31.70 6.44 8.41
N GLU A 57 33.02 6.34 8.18
CA GLU A 57 33.56 5.99 6.86
C GLU A 57 33.04 4.60 6.46
N ALA A 58 32.31 4.53 5.34
CA ALA A 58 31.81 3.28 4.80
C ALA A 58 33.00 2.37 4.49
N THR A 59 33.17 1.32 5.29
CA THR A 59 34.24 0.34 5.08
C THR A 59 33.74 -0.76 4.16
N ARG A 60 34.66 -1.39 3.43
CA ARG A 60 34.33 -2.56 2.60
C ARG A 60 33.63 -3.66 3.40
N GLU A 61 34.03 -3.85 4.64
CA GLU A 61 33.43 -4.85 5.53
C GLU A 61 31.99 -4.49 5.91
N SER A 62 31.71 -3.22 6.22
CA SER A 62 30.34 -2.79 6.54
C SER A 62 29.41 -2.91 5.34
N VAL A 63 29.87 -2.58 4.13
CA VAL A 63 29.12 -2.79 2.88
C VAL A 63 28.85 -4.29 2.66
N LEU A 64 29.85 -5.15 2.86
CA LEU A 64 29.64 -6.60 2.72
C LEU A 64 28.68 -7.17 3.77
N GLN A 65 28.72 -6.66 5.00
CA GLN A 65 27.78 -7.04 6.05
C GLN A 65 26.35 -6.59 5.72
N LEU A 66 26.23 -5.39 5.17
CA LEU A 66 24.99 -4.81 4.70
C LEU A 66 24.38 -5.59 3.52
N LEU A 67 25.21 -5.98 2.54
CA LEU A 67 24.78 -6.82 1.42
C LEU A 67 24.35 -8.23 1.87
N ARG A 68 24.82 -8.71 3.03
CA ARG A 68 24.37 -9.98 3.65
C ARG A 68 23.08 -9.83 4.45
N SER A 69 22.79 -8.64 4.98
CA SER A 69 21.55 -8.39 5.70
C SER A 69 20.37 -8.13 4.77
N LEU A 70 20.65 -7.67 3.54
CA LEU A 70 19.63 -7.61 2.49
C LEU A 70 19.20 -9.03 2.11
N ASP A 71 17.93 -9.17 1.77
CA ASP A 71 17.39 -10.45 1.30
C ASP A 71 18.22 -10.97 0.12
N PRO A 72 18.48 -12.29 0.07
CA PRO A 72 19.17 -12.90 -1.06
C PRO A 72 18.35 -12.62 -2.33
N PRO A 73 18.99 -12.38 -3.49
CA PRO A 73 18.26 -12.02 -4.70
C PRO A 73 17.29 -13.13 -5.14
N GLU A 74 17.55 -14.38 -4.72
CA GLU A 74 16.66 -15.52 -4.86
C GLU A 74 15.31 -15.34 -4.13
N ALA A 75 15.24 -14.50 -3.08
CA ALA A 75 13.98 -14.21 -2.38
C ALA A 75 12.99 -13.41 -3.24
N TYR A 76 13.46 -12.70 -4.27
CA TYR A 76 12.61 -12.02 -5.25
C TYR A 76 12.14 -12.94 -6.38
N HIS A 77 12.65 -14.19 -6.41
CA HIS A 77 12.19 -15.24 -7.29
C HIS A 77 10.91 -15.86 -6.70
N ASN A 78 9.82 -15.09 -6.65
CA ASN A 78 8.52 -15.64 -6.28
C ASN A 78 7.98 -16.51 -7.43
N GLU A 79 8.40 -17.78 -7.48
CA GLU A 79 7.80 -18.79 -8.38
C GLU A 79 6.28 -18.90 -8.14
N ASP A 80 5.83 -18.65 -6.91
CA ASP A 80 4.42 -18.68 -6.51
C ASP A 80 3.59 -17.55 -7.16
N ALA A 81 4.17 -16.36 -7.36
CA ALA A 81 3.47 -15.26 -8.04
C ALA A 81 3.24 -15.57 -9.53
N ARG A 82 4.12 -16.39 -10.13
CA ARG A 82 3.97 -16.88 -11.50
C ARG A 82 2.84 -17.90 -11.62
N PHE A 83 2.62 -18.72 -10.59
CA PHE A 83 1.45 -19.62 -10.52
C PHE A 83 0.14 -18.85 -10.43
N ASP A 84 0.09 -17.80 -9.61
CA ASP A 84 -1.13 -16.99 -9.45
C ASP A 84 -1.48 -16.20 -10.74
N LEU A 85 -0.47 -15.82 -11.54
CA LEU A 85 -0.67 -15.21 -12.87
C LEU A 85 -1.07 -16.22 -13.96
N LEU A 86 -0.58 -17.46 -13.89
CA LEU A 86 -1.01 -18.53 -14.81
C LEU A 86 -2.41 -19.05 -14.47
N GLU A 87 -2.79 -19.06 -13.19
CA GLU A 87 -4.13 -19.41 -12.74
C GLU A 87 -5.14 -18.28 -13.03
N ARG A 88 -4.68 -17.02 -13.04
CA ARG A 88 -5.46 -15.85 -13.50
C ARG A 88 -5.27 -15.54 -14.99
N VAL A 89 -5.28 -16.54 -15.87
CA VAL A 89 -5.69 -16.30 -17.28
C VAL A 89 -7.22 -16.24 -17.29
N PRO A 90 -7.84 -15.05 -17.25
CA PRO A 90 -9.29 -14.96 -17.29
C PRO A 90 -9.66 -15.33 -18.72
N ARG A 91 -10.57 -16.29 -18.85
CA ARG A 91 -11.20 -16.70 -20.10
C ARG A 91 -11.94 -15.50 -20.72
N ARG A 92 -11.18 -14.65 -21.41
CA ARG A 92 -11.54 -13.66 -22.42
C ARG A 92 -13.05 -13.40 -22.57
N THR A 93 -13.66 -12.70 -21.62
CA THR A 93 -14.93 -12.02 -21.89
C THR A 93 -14.61 -10.76 -22.67
N ARG A 94 -14.69 -10.91 -23.98
CA ARG A 94 -14.63 -9.88 -25.00
C ARG A 94 -15.78 -8.89 -24.79
N ALA A 95 -15.52 -7.78 -24.13
CA ALA A 95 -16.40 -6.61 -24.14
C ALA A 95 -15.54 -5.34 -24.23
N SER A 96 -15.19 -5.03 -25.46
CA SER A 96 -14.63 -3.77 -25.93
C SER A 96 -15.63 -2.62 -25.77
N VAL A 97 -15.30 -1.56 -25.03
CA VAL A 97 -15.79 -0.19 -25.26
C VAL A 97 -14.80 0.83 -24.68
N THR A 98 -14.09 1.55 -25.57
CA THR A 98 -13.66 2.97 -25.45
C THR A 98 -12.66 3.35 -24.34
N ALA A 99 -11.36 3.61 -24.55
CA ALA A 99 -10.67 4.54 -25.47
C ALA A 99 -10.91 6.04 -25.22
N GLU A 100 -10.30 6.59 -24.15
CA GLU A 100 -9.73 7.96 -24.09
C GLU A 100 -8.45 7.88 -23.22
N ARG A 101 -7.24 7.91 -23.78
CA ARG A 101 -6.40 9.12 -23.96
C ARG A 101 -6.30 10.03 -22.73
N SER A 102 -5.46 9.65 -21.77
CA SER A 102 -4.67 10.59 -20.96
C SER A 102 -3.20 10.13 -20.95
N LEU A 103 -2.52 10.43 -22.05
CA LEU A 103 -1.07 10.62 -22.06
C LEU A 103 -0.80 11.99 -21.43
N SER A 104 -0.24 12.03 -20.23
CA SER A 104 0.56 13.13 -19.65
C SER A 104 0.34 13.21 -18.14
N ASP A 105 1.04 12.39 -17.35
CA ASP A 105 1.82 12.92 -16.23
C ASP A 105 2.82 11.86 -15.75
N GLY A 106 4.08 12.25 -15.60
CA GLY A 106 5.14 11.36 -15.12
C GLY A 106 5.02 11.11 -13.61
N PRO A 107 5.57 10.00 -13.08
CA PRO A 107 5.62 9.76 -11.64
C PRO A 107 6.61 10.72 -10.98
N ARG A 108 6.12 11.91 -10.59
CA ARG A 108 6.78 12.72 -9.57
C ARG A 108 6.46 12.10 -8.21
N PHE A 109 7.38 11.31 -7.67
CA PHE A 109 7.41 10.95 -6.25
C PHE A 109 7.70 12.22 -5.45
N SER A 110 6.66 13.02 -5.22
CA SER A 110 6.69 14.07 -4.22
C SER A 110 6.61 13.40 -2.85
N ASN A 111 7.73 13.45 -2.11
CA ASN A 111 7.86 13.19 -0.68
C ASN A 111 7.03 14.18 0.16
N MET A 112 5.73 14.31 -0.13
CA MET A 112 4.80 15.03 0.72
C MET A 112 4.31 14.06 1.79
N PRO A 113 4.42 14.39 3.08
CA PRO A 113 3.85 13.57 4.14
C PRO A 113 2.37 13.32 3.81
N PRO A 114 1.90 12.07 3.90
CA PRO A 114 0.56 11.70 3.47
C PRO A 114 -0.46 12.50 4.26
N ARG A 115 -0.96 13.58 3.64
CA ARG A 115 -2.11 14.31 4.15
C ARG A 115 -3.30 13.39 3.96
N ALA A 116 -3.61 12.62 4.99
CA ALA A 116 -4.83 11.84 5.04
C ALA A 116 -5.99 12.77 4.66
N PRO A 117 -6.78 12.43 3.63
CA PRO A 117 -7.88 13.28 3.22
C PRO A 117 -8.81 13.44 4.42
N GLY A 118 -9.02 14.67 4.89
CA GLY A 118 -9.79 14.96 6.11
C GLY A 118 -11.19 14.33 6.11
N ILE A 119 -11.71 14.01 4.93
CA ILE A 119 -12.98 13.29 4.70
C ILE A 119 -12.96 11.87 5.31
N ALA A 120 -11.82 11.17 5.29
CA ALA A 120 -11.70 9.84 5.90
C ALA A 120 -11.80 9.94 7.44
N ILE A 121 -11.12 10.93 8.03
CA ILE A 121 -11.13 11.18 9.48
C ILE A 121 -12.53 11.61 9.93
N THR A 122 -13.22 12.48 9.19
CA THR A 122 -14.57 12.90 9.55
C THR A 122 -15.57 11.74 9.49
N SER A 123 -15.45 10.82 8.52
CA SER A 123 -16.32 9.64 8.45
C SER A 123 -16.12 8.68 9.65
N MET A 124 -14.87 8.52 10.11
CA MET A 124 -14.55 7.72 11.29
C MET A 124 -15.11 8.34 12.56
N ILE A 125 -14.89 9.65 12.77
CA ILE A 125 -15.38 10.37 13.95
C ILE A 125 -16.92 10.35 13.98
N LEU A 126 -17.57 10.56 12.85
CA LEU A 126 -19.03 10.54 12.77
C LEU A 126 -19.60 9.14 13.10
N GLY A 127 -18.93 8.08 12.64
CA GLY A 127 -19.28 6.70 13.00
C GLY A 127 -19.16 6.44 14.50
N ILE A 128 -18.03 6.80 15.11
CA ILE A 128 -17.77 6.60 16.55
C ILE A 128 -18.72 7.43 17.41
N VAL A 129 -18.99 8.69 17.05
CA VAL A 129 -19.89 9.58 17.79
C VAL A 129 -21.35 9.14 17.67
N SER A 130 -21.74 8.45 16.60
CA SER A 130 -23.10 7.90 16.46
C SER A 130 -23.43 6.81 17.48
N LEU A 131 -22.43 6.06 17.95
CA LEU A 131 -22.60 4.96 18.91
C LEU A 131 -23.16 5.40 20.28
N PRO A 132 -22.56 6.39 20.98
CA PRO A 132 -23.11 6.88 22.25
C PRO A 132 -24.41 7.67 22.05
N LEU A 133 -24.59 8.38 20.92
CA LEU A 133 -25.84 9.11 20.67
C LEU A 133 -27.03 8.16 20.47
N MET A 134 -26.82 6.96 19.94
CA MET A 134 -27.89 5.98 19.75
C MET A 134 -28.38 5.36 21.07
N ILE A 135 -27.51 5.25 22.08
CA ILE A 135 -27.86 4.72 23.41
C ILE A 135 -28.72 5.73 24.20
N ILE A 136 -28.58 7.03 23.91
CA ILE A 136 -29.14 8.10 24.75
C ILE A 136 -30.53 8.56 24.27
N TRP A 137 -30.98 8.25 23.04
CA TRP A 137 -32.33 8.65 22.58
C TRP A 137 -32.82 7.88 21.34
N PRO A 138 -34.14 7.57 21.21
CA PRO A 138 -34.74 7.04 19.96
C PRO A 138 -34.54 7.89 18.69
N LEU A 139 -33.99 9.11 18.80
CA LEU A 139 -33.54 9.91 17.64
C LEU A 139 -32.29 9.36 16.95
N GLY A 140 -31.58 8.37 17.52
CA GLY A 140 -30.38 7.80 16.92
C GLY A 140 -30.63 7.01 15.62
N LEU A 141 -31.85 6.51 15.43
CA LEU A 141 -32.22 5.68 14.27
C LEU A 141 -32.05 6.41 12.92
N PRO A 142 -32.62 7.62 12.69
CA PRO A 142 -32.39 8.35 11.45
C PRO A 142 -30.92 8.76 11.24
N LEU A 143 -30.18 9.06 12.31
CA LEU A 143 -28.77 9.44 12.23
C LEU A 143 -27.88 8.25 11.83
N SER A 144 -28.18 7.05 12.34
CA SER A 144 -27.48 5.81 11.98
C SER A 144 -27.67 5.45 10.50
N ILE A 145 -28.88 5.66 9.97
CA ILE A 145 -29.18 5.45 8.54
C ILE A 145 -28.36 6.42 7.69
N ALA A 146 -28.31 7.71 8.06
CA ALA A 146 -27.52 8.70 7.34
C ALA A 146 -26.01 8.36 7.33
N ALA A 147 -25.46 7.93 8.47
CA ALA A 147 -24.07 7.48 8.59
C ALA A 147 -23.79 6.25 7.70
N PHE A 148 -24.71 5.28 7.68
CA PHE A 148 -24.59 4.08 6.87
C PHE A 148 -24.61 4.38 5.36
N VAL A 149 -25.54 5.23 4.91
CA VAL A 149 -25.64 5.66 3.50
C VAL A 149 -24.36 6.39 3.09
N CYS A 150 -23.84 7.28 3.95
CA CYS A 150 -22.58 7.97 3.70
C CYS A 150 -21.40 6.98 3.59
N GLY A 151 -21.36 5.96 4.44
CA GLY A 151 -20.36 4.89 4.39
C GLY A 151 -20.39 4.08 3.09
N ILE A 152 -21.59 3.70 2.62
CA ILE A 152 -21.74 2.96 1.35
C ILE A 152 -21.26 3.79 0.17
N ILE A 153 -21.54 5.11 0.14
CA ILE A 153 -21.12 5.98 -0.96
C ILE A 153 -19.60 6.19 -0.97
N ALA A 154 -18.93 6.14 0.19
CA ALA A 154 -17.49 6.30 0.29
C ALA A 154 -16.70 5.10 -0.25
N LEU A 155 -17.23 3.86 -0.12
CA LEU A 155 -16.58 2.63 -0.58
C LEU A 155 -16.20 2.61 -2.08
N PRO A 156 -17.10 2.92 -3.04
CA PRO A 156 -16.75 2.97 -4.46
C PRO A 156 -15.81 4.13 -4.79
N MET A 157 -15.84 5.21 -4.00
CA MET A 157 -14.90 6.33 -4.15
C MET A 157 -13.47 5.92 -3.77
N ILE A 158 -13.31 5.11 -2.73
CA ILE A 158 -12.03 4.51 -2.33
C ILE A 158 -11.59 3.42 -3.32
N ALA A 159 -12.51 2.58 -3.80
CA ALA A 159 -12.19 1.54 -4.79
C ALA A 159 -11.66 2.15 -6.12
N ARG A 160 -12.17 3.33 -6.51
CA ARG A 160 -11.67 4.08 -7.66
C ARG A 160 -10.29 4.71 -7.45
N SER A 161 -9.78 4.76 -6.23
CA SER A 161 -8.49 5.42 -5.92
C SER A 161 -7.23 4.58 -6.20
N GLN A 162 -7.39 3.37 -6.79
CA GLN A 162 -6.30 2.49 -7.28
C GLN A 162 -5.10 2.39 -6.32
N GLY A 163 -5.35 2.16 -5.02
CA GLY A 163 -4.29 1.85 -4.06
C GLY A 163 -3.47 3.06 -3.57
N ARG A 164 -3.76 4.30 -4.02
CA ARG A 164 -3.07 5.51 -3.51
C ARG A 164 -3.43 5.88 -2.07
N LEU A 165 -4.45 5.26 -1.48
CA LEU A 165 -4.89 5.53 -0.11
C LEU A 165 -4.69 4.29 0.75
N CYS A 166 -3.71 4.33 1.66
CA CYS A 166 -3.37 3.27 2.60
C CYS A 166 -4.43 3.03 3.71
N GLY A 167 -5.71 3.35 3.46
CA GLY A 167 -6.80 3.35 4.45
C GLY A 167 -7.94 2.37 4.18
N SER A 168 -7.85 1.54 3.13
CA SER A 168 -8.96 0.67 2.72
C SER A 168 -9.39 -0.32 3.81
N TRP A 169 -8.43 -0.88 4.56
CA TRP A 169 -8.72 -1.82 5.64
C TRP A 169 -9.48 -1.17 6.80
N MET A 170 -9.25 0.12 7.06
CA MET A 170 -9.89 0.84 8.16
C MET A 170 -11.38 1.10 7.89
N ALA A 171 -11.76 1.38 6.63
CA ALA A 171 -13.16 1.50 6.23
C ALA A 171 -13.92 0.16 6.37
N ILE A 172 -13.27 -0.96 6.01
CA ILE A 172 -13.85 -2.29 6.13
C ILE A 172 -14.10 -2.64 7.61
N VAL A 173 -13.13 -2.35 8.49
CA VAL A 173 -13.27 -2.58 9.93
C VAL A 173 -14.46 -1.78 10.50
N GLY A 174 -14.61 -0.52 10.10
CA GLY A 174 -15.75 0.30 10.51
C GLY A 174 -17.10 -0.27 10.07
N LEU A 175 -17.19 -0.76 8.83
CA LEU A 175 -18.40 -1.37 8.29
C LEU A 175 -18.77 -2.67 9.01
N VAL A 176 -17.77 -3.55 9.26
CA VAL A 176 -17.98 -4.82 9.95
C VAL A 176 -18.40 -4.60 11.40
N ALA A 177 -17.75 -3.67 12.10
CA ALA A 177 -18.10 -3.30 13.47
C ALA A 177 -19.54 -2.75 13.56
N PHE A 178 -19.93 -1.87 12.62
CA PHE A 178 -21.30 -1.37 12.55
C PHE A 178 -22.32 -2.49 12.30
N GLY A 179 -22.02 -3.41 11.37
CA GLY A 179 -22.91 -4.54 11.06
C GLY A 179 -23.13 -5.47 12.26
N LEU A 180 -22.05 -5.85 12.96
CA LEU A 180 -22.13 -6.68 14.17
C LEU A 180 -22.95 -5.99 15.27
N TYR A 181 -22.73 -4.68 15.45
CA TYR A 181 -23.47 -3.89 16.43
C TYR A 181 -24.97 -3.79 16.09
N PHE A 182 -25.30 -3.55 14.82
CA PHE A 182 -26.69 -3.46 14.35
C PHE A 182 -27.45 -4.77 14.60
N VAL A 183 -26.82 -5.92 14.28
CA VAL A 183 -27.40 -7.24 14.56
C VAL A 183 -27.62 -7.43 16.05
N GLY A 184 -26.65 -7.07 16.90
CA GLY A 184 -26.78 -7.13 18.35
C GLY A 184 -27.93 -6.28 18.90
N ALA A 185 -28.08 -5.05 18.41
CA ALA A 185 -29.15 -4.14 18.81
C ALA A 185 -30.55 -4.68 18.44
N VAL A 186 -30.71 -5.24 17.23
CA VAL A 186 -31.97 -5.87 16.79
C VAL A 186 -32.29 -7.10 17.63
N CYS A 187 -31.30 -7.95 17.92
CA CYS A 187 -31.50 -9.11 18.80
C CYS A 187 -31.93 -8.70 20.21
N LEU A 188 -31.32 -7.66 20.79
CA LEU A 188 -31.70 -7.14 22.11
C LEU A 188 -33.14 -6.61 22.13
N LEU A 189 -33.53 -5.83 21.12
CA LEU A 189 -34.90 -5.33 20.97
C LEU A 189 -35.92 -6.47 20.84
N TYR A 190 -35.58 -7.50 20.07
CA TYR A 190 -36.43 -8.68 19.91
C TYR A 190 -36.61 -9.44 21.21
N PHE A 191 -35.57 -9.55 22.03
CA PHE A 191 -35.64 -10.25 23.32
C PHE A 191 -36.35 -9.44 24.42
N ALA A 192 -36.38 -8.12 24.28
CA ALA A 192 -37.00 -7.21 25.22
C ALA A 192 -38.50 -6.95 24.94
N SER A 193 -39.00 -7.36 23.76
CA SER A 193 -40.40 -7.21 23.33
C SER A 193 -41.21 -8.47 23.61
#